data_AF-A0A536STW9-F1
#
_entry.id   AF-A0A536STW9-F1
#
_cell.length_a   1.000
_cell.length_b   1.000
_cell.length_c   1.000
_cell.angle_alpha   90.00
_cell.angle_beta   90.00
_cell.angle_gamma   90.00
#
_symmetry.space_group_name_H-M   'P 1'
#
loop_
_entity.id
_entity.type
_entity.pdbx_description
1 polymer ?
#
loop_
_entity_poly.entity_id
_entity_poly.type
_entity_poly.pdbx_seq_one_letter_code
_entity_poly.pdbx_strand_id
1 'polypeptide(L)'
;VGAFFAIFPGLWMGLFTGDAEVVRIGVSYLRIVGPIYALYGLGMALYFSSQGLGRVLLPVLANGVRLLASAGGALVALSWFDAGAAGFFIAVAGGFAMYGALTAGALIHTSKSEA
;
A
#
# COMPACT_ATOMS: atom_id res chain seq x y z
N VAL A 1 -3.39 13.47 -0.91
CA VAL A 1 -3.79 12.90 -2.22
C VAL A 1 -4.74 11.70 -2.04
N GLY A 2 -4.31 10.55 -1.50
CA GLY A 2 -5.18 9.35 -1.37
C GLY A 2 -6.53 9.54 -0.63
N ALA A 3 -6.57 10.38 0.42
CA ALA A 3 -7.81 10.67 1.15
C ALA A 3 -8.91 11.32 0.29
N PHE A 4 -8.55 12.17 -0.68
CA PHE A 4 -9.52 12.80 -1.59
C PHE A 4 -10.24 11.76 -2.45
N PHE A 5 -9.48 10.80 -2.98
CA PHE A 5 -10.02 9.70 -3.80
C PHE A 5 -10.83 8.70 -2.97
N ALA A 6 -10.52 8.54 -1.68
CA ALA A 6 -11.29 7.67 -0.78
C ALA A 6 -12.66 8.26 -0.39
N ILE A 7 -12.76 9.60 -0.30
CA ILE A 7 -14.01 10.30 0.05
C ILE A 7 -14.95 10.41 -1.15
N PHE A 8 -14.42 10.67 -2.35
CA PHE A 8 -15.21 10.83 -3.57
C PHE A 8 -14.89 9.80 -4.67
N PRO A 9 -14.91 8.49 -4.38
CA PRO A 9 -14.39 7.48 -5.30
C PRO A 9 -15.24 7.34 -6.58
N GLY A 10 -16.55 7.58 -6.50
CA GLY A 10 -17.46 7.48 -7.64
C GLY A 10 -17.25 8.58 -8.68
N LEU A 11 -16.98 9.82 -8.22
CA LEU A 11 -16.66 10.94 -9.11
C LEU A 11 -15.39 10.65 -9.92
N TRP A 12 -14.40 10.02 -9.30
CA TRP A 12 -13.17 9.63 -9.98
C TRP A 12 -13.36 8.48 -10.96
N MET A 13 -14.01 7.40 -10.54
CA MET A 13 -14.23 6.24 -11.41
C MET A 13 -15.09 6.60 -12.63
N GLY A 14 -16.08 7.48 -12.46
CA GLY A 14 -16.95 7.95 -13.54
C GLY A 14 -16.25 8.79 -14.62
N LEU A 15 -15.02 9.28 -14.37
CA LEU A 15 -14.23 9.97 -15.41
C LEU A 15 -13.62 9.00 -16.42
N PHE A 16 -13.40 7.74 -16.04
CA PHE A 16 -12.67 6.77 -16.84
C PHE A 16 -13.58 5.77 -17.54
N THR A 17 -14.77 5.51 -17.00
CA THR A 17 -15.69 4.52 -17.54
C THR A 17 -17.13 4.83 -17.17
N GLY A 18 -18.06 4.48 -18.07
CA GLY A 18 -19.51 4.50 -17.82
C GLY A 18 -20.08 3.13 -17.39
N ASP A 19 -19.25 2.09 -17.34
CA ASP A 19 -19.68 0.75 -16.91
C ASP A 19 -19.89 0.72 -15.38
N ALA A 20 -21.14 0.49 -14.97
CA ALA A 20 -21.53 0.49 -13.56
C ALA A 20 -20.79 -0.56 -12.72
N GLU A 21 -20.46 -1.71 -13.29
CA GLU A 21 -19.76 -2.79 -12.58
C GLU A 21 -18.29 -2.46 -12.36
N VAL A 22 -17.62 -1.89 -13.38
CA VAL A 22 -16.25 -1.41 -13.24
C VAL A 22 -16.16 -0.27 -12.23
N VAL A 23 -17.10 0.67 -12.25
CA VAL A 23 -17.20 1.74 -11.25
C VAL A 23 -17.36 1.16 -9.85
N ARG A 24 -18.25 0.17 -9.67
CA ARG A 24 -18.50 -0.48 -8.37
C ARG A 24 -17.23 -1.11 -7.80
N ILE A 25 -16.49 -1.86 -8.61
CA ILE A 25 -15.23 -2.49 -8.20
C ILE A 25 -14.17 -1.43 -7.87
N GLY A 26 -14.00 -0.41 -8.72
CA GLY A 26 -13.03 0.66 -8.48
C GLY A 26 -13.35 1.51 -7.26
N VAL A 27 -14.62 1.75 -6.96
CA VAL A 27 -15.05 2.41 -5.73
C VAL A 27 -14.65 1.59 -4.50
N SER A 28 -14.85 0.27 -4.54
CA SER A 28 -14.42 -0.62 -3.46
C SER A 28 -12.90 -0.54 -3.25
N TYR A 29 -12.12 -0.58 -4.32
CA TYR A 29 -10.66 -0.40 -4.28
C TYR A 29 -10.25 0.91 -3.61
N LEU A 30 -10.80 2.05 -4.08
CA LEU A 30 -10.43 3.37 -3.58
C LEU A 30 -10.82 3.56 -2.10
N ARG A 31 -11.91 2.96 -1.64
CA ARG A 31 -12.30 3.02 -0.22
C ARG A 31 -11.35 2.22 0.68
N ILE A 32 -10.87 1.07 0.20
CA ILE A 32 -10.01 0.17 0.99
C ILE A 32 -8.55 0.64 0.95
N VAL A 33 -8.01 0.87 -0.25
CA VAL A 33 -6.58 1.16 -0.46
C VAL A 33 -6.28 2.65 -0.39
N GLY A 34 -7.24 3.50 -0.77
CA GLY A 34 -7.08 4.96 -0.82
C GLY A 34 -6.53 5.60 0.46
N PRO A 35 -7.09 5.30 1.64
CA PRO A 35 -6.57 5.82 2.91
C PRO A 35 -5.13 5.39 3.20
N ILE A 36 -4.74 4.19 2.76
CA ILE A 36 -3.44 3.59 3.04
C ILE A 36 -2.33 4.12 2.13
N TYR A 37 -2.67 4.74 0.99
CA TYR A 37 -1.68 5.38 0.13
C TYR A 37 -0.81 6.43 0.84
N ALA A 38 -1.30 7.05 1.92
CA ALA A 38 -0.48 7.95 2.73
C ALA A 38 0.71 7.22 3.37
N LEU A 39 0.51 6.02 3.91
CA LEU A 39 1.57 5.20 4.49
C LEU A 39 2.55 4.70 3.42
N TYR A 40 2.03 4.32 2.26
CA TYR A 40 2.87 3.94 1.13
C TYR A 40 3.75 5.11 0.66
N GLY A 41 3.16 6.30 0.50
CA GLY A 41 3.87 7.52 0.15
C GLY A 41 4.94 7.90 1.17
N LEU A 42 4.63 7.76 2.47
CA LEU A 42 5.61 7.95 3.54
C LEU A 42 6.79 6.98 3.40
N GLY A 43 6.52 5.68 3.20
CA GLY A 43 7.57 4.69 2.95
C GLY A 43 8.45 5.04 1.75
N MET A 44 7.86 5.51 0.65
CA MET A 44 8.60 5.98 -0.53
C MET A 44 9.48 7.20 -0.23
N ALA A 45 8.97 8.19 0.51
CA ALA A 45 9.75 9.36 0.89
C ALA A 45 10.97 8.99 1.76
N LEU A 46 10.75 8.11 2.74
CA LEU A 46 11.82 7.60 3.60
C LEU A 46 12.83 6.73 2.85
N TYR A 47 12.36 5.95 1.87
CA TYR A 47 13.25 5.18 1.00
C TYR A 47 14.19 6.08 0.20
N PHE A 48 13.66 7.12 -0.44
CA PHE A 48 14.50 8.08 -1.17
C PHE A 48 15.43 8.87 -0.24
N SER A 49 14.97 9.23 0.96
CA SER A 49 15.84 9.83 1.97
C SER A 49 17.00 8.89 2.36
N SER A 50 16.72 7.60 2.52
CA SER A 50 17.73 6.57 2.84
C SER A 50 18.72 6.34 1.69
N GLN A 51 18.29 6.50 0.44
CA GLN A 51 19.18 6.45 -0.73
C GLN A 51 20.21 7.60 -0.72
N GLY A 52 19.80 8.80 -0.34
CA GLY A 52 20.72 9.94 -0.19
C GLY A 52 21.81 9.73 0.85
N LEU A 53 21.60 8.81 1.80
CA LEU A 53 22.54 8.43 2.86
C LEU A 53 23.32 7.13 2.55
N GLY A 54 23.16 6.54 1.35
CA GLY A 54 23.80 5.28 0.96
C GLY A 54 23.26 4.03 1.68
N ARG A 55 22.09 4.12 2.31
CA ARG A 55 21.55 3.10 3.24
C ARG A 55 20.27 2.46 2.72
N VAL A 56 20.40 1.75 1.61
CA VAL A 56 19.24 1.27 0.84
C VAL A 56 18.78 -0.13 1.20
N LEU A 57 19.63 -0.95 1.83
CA LEU A 57 19.36 -2.38 2.00
C LEU A 57 18.09 -2.65 2.81
N LEU A 58 17.95 -2.05 4.00
CA LEU A 58 16.78 -2.27 4.86
C LEU A 58 15.47 -1.77 4.21
N PRO A 59 15.41 -0.57 3.61
CA PRO A 59 14.24 -0.16 2.83
C PRO A 59 13.90 -1.06 1.62
N VAL A 60 14.91 -1.58 0.91
CA VAL A 60 14.68 -2.52 -0.21
C VAL A 60 14.07 -3.82 0.30
N LEU A 61 14.59 -4.35 1.40
CA LEU A 61 14.02 -5.54 2.05
C LEU A 61 12.58 -5.28 2.54
N ALA A 62 12.29 -4.10 3.09
CA ALA A 62 10.93 -3.71 3.46
C ALA A 62 9.97 -3.74 2.26
N ASN A 63 10.41 -3.30 1.08
CA ASN A 63 9.61 -3.40 -0.15
C ASN A 63 9.45 -4.85 -0.64
N GLY A 64 10.45 -5.70 -0.44
CA GLY A 64 10.34 -7.14 -0.69
C GLY A 64 9.28 -7.79 0.20
N VAL A 65 9.31 -7.50 1.50
CA VAL A 65 8.31 -7.96 2.47
C VAL A 65 6.91 -7.48 2.10
N ARG A 66 6.77 -6.22 1.67
CA ARG A 66 5.51 -5.67 1.14
C ARG A 66 4.94 -6.52 0.02
N LEU A 67 5.76 -6.87 -0.98
CA LEU A 67 5.33 -7.67 -2.12
C LEU A 67 4.85 -9.05 -1.67
N LEU A 68 5.61 -9.72 -0.79
CA LEU A 68 5.24 -11.02 -0.25
C LEU A 68 3.96 -10.95 0.58
N ALA A 69 3.80 -9.91 1.41
CA ALA A 69 2.60 -9.71 2.21
C ALA A 69 1.36 -9.46 1.33
N SER A 70 1.49 -8.64 0.28
CA SER A 70 0.38 -8.40 -0.66
C SER A 70 0.02 -9.66 -1.45
N ALA A 71 1.02 -10.35 -2.04
CA ALA A 71 0.78 -11.54 -2.84
C ALA A 71 0.29 -12.71 -1.99
N GLY A 72 0.95 -12.98 -0.86
CA GLY A 72 0.58 -14.04 0.07
C GLY A 72 -0.78 -13.78 0.72
N GLY A 73 -1.03 -12.55 1.17
CA GLY A 73 -2.33 -12.16 1.71
C GLY A 73 -3.46 -12.29 0.69
N ALA A 74 -3.20 -11.91 -0.58
CA ALA A 74 -4.17 -12.06 -1.65
C ALA A 74 -4.45 -13.54 -1.96
N LEU A 75 -3.40 -14.37 -2.04
CA LEU A 75 -3.55 -15.81 -2.25
C LEU A 75 -4.39 -16.45 -1.15
N VAL A 76 -4.12 -16.13 0.12
CA VAL A 76 -4.90 -16.64 1.26
C VAL A 76 -6.35 -16.13 1.21
N ALA A 77 -6.56 -14.83 0.97
CA ALA A 77 -7.89 -14.24 0.91
C ALA A 77 -8.77 -14.84 -0.19
N LEU A 78 -8.18 -15.14 -1.36
CA LEU A 78 -8.90 -15.71 -2.50
C LEU A 78 -9.09 -17.22 -2.39
N SER A 79 -8.09 -17.95 -1.89
CA SER A 79 -8.14 -19.42 -1.87
C SER A 79 -8.90 -20.00 -0.67
N TRP A 80 -8.79 -19.37 0.51
CA TRP A 80 -9.35 -19.93 1.75
C TRP A 80 -10.62 -19.23 2.22
N PHE A 81 -10.77 -17.95 1.90
CA PHE A 81 -11.88 -17.13 2.40
C PHE A 81 -12.91 -16.75 1.33
N ASP A 82 -12.66 -17.09 0.06
CA ASP A 82 -13.48 -16.69 -1.10
C ASP A 82 -13.86 -15.19 -1.06
N ALA A 83 -12.94 -14.35 -0.57
CA ALA A 83 -13.23 -12.96 -0.21
C ALA A 83 -13.32 -12.02 -1.43
N GLY A 84 -13.21 -12.57 -2.65
CA GLY A 84 -13.28 -11.86 -3.91
C GLY A 84 -12.31 -10.66 -4.00
N ALA A 85 -12.70 -9.67 -4.80
CA ALA A 85 -11.88 -8.48 -5.04
C ALA A 85 -11.59 -7.67 -3.76
N ALA A 86 -12.54 -7.63 -2.82
CA ALA A 86 -12.35 -6.92 -1.55
C ALA A 86 -11.24 -7.53 -0.70
N GLY A 87 -11.18 -8.86 -0.59
CA GLY A 87 -10.10 -9.56 0.10
C GLY A 87 -8.73 -9.29 -0.53
N PHE A 88 -8.66 -9.28 -1.86
CA PHE A 88 -7.46 -8.89 -2.59
C PHE A 88 -7.02 -7.45 -2.26
N PHE A 89 -7.95 -6.49 -2.25
CA PHE A 89 -7.65 -5.09 -1.93
C PHE A 89 -7.16 -4.91 -0.49
N ILE A 90 -7.74 -5.64 0.46
CA ILE A 90 -7.31 -5.65 1.87
C ILE A 90 -5.88 -6.17 2.00
N ALA A 91 -5.53 -7.24 1.28
CA ALA A 91 -4.15 -7.76 1.29
C ALA A 91 -3.14 -6.75 0.73
N VAL A 92 -3.50 -6.06 -0.35
CA VAL A 92 -2.66 -4.99 -0.92
C VAL A 92 -2.50 -3.83 0.08
N ALA A 93 -3.60 -3.38 0.68
CA ALA A 93 -3.58 -2.35 1.72
C ALA A 93 -2.70 -2.75 2.91
N GLY A 94 -2.80 -3.99 3.40
CA GLY A 94 -1.95 -4.52 4.46
C GLY A 94 -0.47 -4.47 4.10
N GLY A 95 -0.11 -4.86 2.87
CA GLY A 95 1.26 -4.73 2.38
C GLY A 95 1.75 -3.29 2.39
N PHE A 96 0.98 -2.34 1.86
CA PHE A 96 1.35 -0.91 1.85
C PHE A 96 1.57 -0.33 3.25
N ALA A 97 0.70 -0.68 4.21
CA ALA A 97 0.88 -0.28 5.60
C ALA A 97 2.18 -0.87 6.20
N MET A 98 2.44 -2.15 5.93
CA MET A 98 3.66 -2.83 6.37
C MET A 98 4.92 -2.19 5.78
N TYR A 99 4.91 -1.81 4.50
CA TYR A 99 6.02 -1.10 3.87
C TYR A 99 6.35 0.22 4.56
N GLY A 100 5.33 1.04 4.83
CA GLY A 100 5.49 2.31 5.53
C GLY A 100 6.11 2.12 6.92
N ALA A 101 5.56 1.17 7.69
CA ALA A 101 6.04 0.86 9.04
C ALA A 101 7.48 0.32 9.06
N LEU A 102 7.80 -0.64 8.18
CA LEU A 102 9.12 -1.25 8.11
C LEU A 102 10.18 -0.26 7.65
N THR A 103 9.87 0.60 6.67
CA THR A 103 10.80 1.61 6.18
C THR A 103 11.08 2.68 7.23
N ALA A 104 10.05 3.09 7.99
CA ALA A 104 10.23 3.99 9.12
C ALA A 104 11.09 3.35 10.23
N GLY A 105 10.81 2.09 10.58
CA GLY A 105 11.61 1.35 11.55
C GLY A 105 13.08 1.18 11.13
N ALA A 106 13.31 0.88 9.85
CA ALA A 106 14.66 0.75 9.28
C ALA A 106 15.47 2.05 9.43
N LEU A 107 14.86 3.21 9.14
CA LEU A 107 15.53 4.49 9.27
C LEU A 107 15.86 4.80 10.74
N ILE A 108 14.91 4.59 11.66
CA ILE A 108 15.10 4.82 13.10
C ILE A 108 16.22 3.93 13.65
N HIS A 109 16.24 2.65 13.28
CA HIS A 109 17.29 1.72 13.69
C HIS A 109 18.67 2.21 13.22
N THR A 110 18.75 2.62 11.95
CA THR A 110 20.00 3.06 11.34
C THR A 110 20.52 4.36 11.96
N SER A 111 19.63 5.30 12.28
CA SER A 111 20.00 6.55 12.97
C SER A 111 20.53 6.32 14.40
N LYS A 112 19.98 5.34 15.13
CA LYS A 112 20.44 5.02 16.49
C LYS A 112 21.81 4.33 16.53
N SER A 113 22.19 3.61 15.47
CA SER A 113 23.50 2.95 15.39
C SER A 113 24.67 3.92 15.26
N GLU A 114 24.41 5.20 15.01
CA GLU A 114 25.44 6.24 14.80
C GLU A 114 25.61 7.20 15.98
N ALA A 115 24.70 7.16 16.96
CA ALA A 115 24.73 7.99 18.15
C ALA A 115 25.40 7.25 19.32
#